data_AF-A0A958MDC5-F1
#
_entry.id   AF-A0A958MDC5-F1
#
_cell.length_a   1.000
_cell.length_b   1.000
_cell.length_c   1.000
_cell.angle_alpha   90.00
_cell.angle_beta   90.00
_cell.angle_gamma   90.00
#
_symmetry.space_group_name_H-M   'P 1'
#
loop_
_entity.id
_entity.type
_entity.pdbx_description
1 polymer ?
#
loop_
_entity_poly.entity_id
_entity_poly.type
_entity_poly.pdbx_seq_one_letter_code
_entity_poly.pdbx_strand_id
1 'polypeptide(L)'
;MKNWVFIFLILAACDFAAYHDPAGQGENVDLGTPCADGGMEATLFFADIRAQILEPKCLSCHSAAGGNRGGVNLESFENTKAQLTRVKFTIENGLMPKAPVPPLSQDQKNIFASWLNQGAPKDQQSLQNCSAGSNGGGETPPVTDELNKMPSDEEINYALVNKYIFSRHCTACHSDAGGNSGRLNLETYFAVADEIGDVQEEISQNSMPPGPRPKLSSLEKQLLNRWIQLGLPN
;
A
#
# COMPACT_ATOMS: atom_id res chain seq x y z
N MET A 1 25.57 66.35 36.10
CA MET A 1 25.49 65.14 36.95
C MET A 1 25.08 63.99 36.03
N LYS A 2 25.94 62.98 35.86
CA LYS A 2 25.84 61.94 34.82
C LYS A 2 24.99 60.78 35.35
N ASN A 3 23.84 60.53 34.73
CA ASN A 3 22.97 59.39 35.04
C ASN A 3 23.52 58.13 34.36
N TRP A 4 23.90 57.14 35.16
CA TRP A 4 24.25 55.81 34.70
C TRP A 4 22.98 54.97 34.57
N VAL A 5 22.67 54.52 33.36
CA VAL A 5 21.61 53.55 33.09
C VAL A 5 22.26 52.17 33.10
N PHE A 6 21.98 51.39 34.15
CA PHE A 6 22.30 49.96 34.19
C PHE A 6 21.23 49.20 33.41
N ILE A 7 21.59 48.70 32.23
CA ILE A 7 20.79 47.73 31.47
C ILE A 7 21.09 46.35 32.07
N PHE A 8 20.11 45.79 32.77
CA PHE A 8 20.11 44.39 33.20
C PHE A 8 19.74 43.51 32.01
N LEU A 9 20.72 42.76 31.50
CA LEU A 9 20.57 41.77 30.45
C LEU A 9 20.09 40.46 31.12
N ILE A 10 18.79 40.18 31.02
CA ILE A 10 18.21 38.93 31.52
C ILE A 10 18.55 37.82 30.51
N LEU A 11 19.57 37.03 30.82
CA LEU A 11 19.85 35.75 30.17
C LEU A 11 18.82 34.73 30.67
N ALA A 12 17.79 34.47 29.88
CA ALA A 12 16.93 33.31 30.06
C ALA A 12 17.68 32.06 29.57
N ALA A 13 18.32 31.35 30.51
CA ALA A 13 18.79 30.00 30.28
C ALA A 13 17.57 29.06 30.28
N CYS A 14 17.23 28.50 29.12
CA CYS A 14 16.34 27.34 29.07
C CYS A 14 17.13 26.14 29.58
N ASP A 15 16.83 25.74 30.82
CA ASP A 15 17.29 24.51 31.42
C ASP A 15 16.61 23.34 30.69
N PHE A 16 17.34 22.69 29.78
CA PHE A 16 16.89 21.45 29.15
C PHE A 16 17.11 20.31 30.16
N ALA A 17 16.21 20.22 31.13
CA ALA A 17 16.14 19.07 32.01
C ALA A 17 15.86 17.84 31.14
N ALA A 18 16.82 16.90 31.12
CA ALA A 18 16.63 15.57 30.60
C ALA A 18 15.44 14.93 31.32
N TYR A 19 14.31 14.83 30.61
CA TYR A 19 13.14 14.12 31.08
C TYR A 19 13.47 12.61 31.09
N HIS A 20 13.86 12.14 32.26
CA HIS A 20 13.86 10.71 32.59
C HIS A 20 12.40 10.32 32.82
N ASP A 21 11.85 9.54 31.90
CA ASP A 21 10.52 8.93 32.04
C ASP A 21 10.58 7.83 33.12
N PRO A 22 9.87 7.96 34.25
CA PRO A 22 9.74 6.89 35.21
C PRO A 22 8.69 5.91 34.69
N ALA A 23 9.17 4.82 34.07
CA ALA A 23 8.53 3.51 33.94
C ALA A 23 7.03 3.49 34.34
N GLY A 24 6.19 4.06 33.48
CA GLY A 24 4.75 3.89 33.54
C GLY A 24 4.44 2.48 33.07
N GLN A 25 3.92 1.66 33.98
CA GLN A 25 3.40 0.33 33.70
C GLN A 25 2.17 0.46 32.78
N GLY A 26 2.42 0.49 31.48
CA GLY A 26 1.41 0.24 30.46
C GLY A 26 1.07 -1.24 30.47
N GLU A 27 -0.23 -1.54 30.59
CA GLU A 27 -0.79 -2.88 30.59
C GLU A 27 -0.27 -3.68 29.39
N ASN A 28 0.34 -4.83 29.67
CA ASN A 28 0.64 -5.85 28.67
C ASN A 28 -0.69 -6.33 28.10
N VAL A 29 -1.07 -5.80 26.93
CA VAL A 29 -2.04 -6.46 26.06
C VAL A 29 -1.31 -7.68 25.52
N ASP A 30 -1.56 -8.84 26.14
CA ASP A 30 -1.15 -10.16 25.66
C ASP A 30 -1.85 -10.43 24.33
N LEU A 31 -1.25 -9.90 23.26
CA LEU A 31 -1.52 -10.28 21.88
C LEU A 31 -0.91 -11.67 21.70
N GLY A 32 -1.72 -12.67 22.07
CA GLY A 32 -1.35 -14.06 22.21
C GLY A 32 -0.28 -14.53 21.22
N THR A 33 0.72 -15.19 21.79
CA THR A 33 1.81 -15.91 21.13
C THR A 33 1.33 -16.53 19.81
N PRO A 34 1.75 -16.01 18.64
CA PRO A 34 1.47 -16.66 17.36
C PRO A 34 2.35 -17.90 17.24
N CYS A 35 1.78 -18.97 16.69
CA CYS A 35 2.48 -20.19 16.33
C CYS A 35 3.71 -19.84 15.50
N ALA A 36 4.90 -20.16 16.02
CA ALA A 36 6.15 -20.05 15.32
C ALA A 36 6.23 -21.12 14.22
N ASP A 37 6.10 -20.71 12.95
CA ASP A 37 6.84 -21.30 11.83
C ASP A 37 6.73 -20.41 10.57
N GLY A 38 7.88 -20.02 10.00
CA GLY A 38 7.98 -19.41 8.68
C GLY A 38 7.52 -17.95 8.51
N GLY A 39 8.15 -17.00 9.20
CA GLY A 39 8.39 -15.61 8.73
C GLY A 39 7.29 -14.86 7.96
N MET A 40 6.00 -15.11 8.23
CA MET A 40 4.92 -14.36 7.58
C MET A 40 4.96 -12.93 8.11
N GLU A 41 5.17 -11.96 7.22
CA GLU A 41 5.02 -10.55 7.58
C GLU A 41 3.65 -10.37 8.25
N ALA A 42 3.64 -9.65 9.37
CA ALA A 42 2.40 -9.37 10.08
C ALA A 42 1.42 -8.68 9.13
N THR A 43 0.24 -9.27 8.99
CA THR A 43 -0.84 -8.67 8.21
C THR A 43 -1.21 -7.32 8.80
N LEU A 44 -1.20 -6.27 7.98
CA LEU A 44 -1.59 -4.93 8.37
C LEU A 44 -3.03 -4.68 7.95
N PHE A 45 -3.80 -4.02 8.80
CA PHE A 45 -5.18 -3.61 8.50
C PHE A 45 -5.29 -2.09 8.48
N PHE A 46 -6.44 -1.60 8.00
CA PHE A 46 -6.72 -0.16 8.00
C PHE A 46 -6.60 0.46 9.40
N ALA A 47 -6.96 -0.28 10.45
CA ALA A 47 -6.80 0.18 11.83
C ALA A 47 -5.33 0.48 12.19
N ASP A 48 -4.41 -0.38 11.77
CA ASP A 48 -2.97 -0.21 12.01
C ASP A 48 -2.43 1.01 11.26
N ILE A 49 -2.79 1.14 9.97
CA ILE A 49 -2.38 2.29 9.15
C ILE A 49 -2.97 3.59 9.68
N ARG A 50 -4.21 3.55 10.14
CA ARG A 50 -4.86 4.69 10.75
C ARG A 50 -4.11 5.16 11.99
N ALA A 51 -3.85 4.26 12.93
CA ALA A 51 -3.21 4.59 14.20
C ALA A 51 -1.76 5.05 14.01
N GLN A 52 -1.00 4.38 13.14
CA GLN A 52 0.44 4.62 13.01
C GLN A 52 0.79 5.78 12.06
N ILE A 53 -0.10 6.10 11.11
CA ILE A 53 0.18 7.03 10.01
C ILE A 53 -0.91 8.08 9.89
N LEU A 54 -2.15 7.69 9.60
CA LEU A 54 -3.17 8.66 9.22
C LEU A 54 -3.50 9.62 10.37
N GLU A 55 -3.78 9.11 11.57
CA GLU A 55 -4.07 9.93 12.75
C GLU A 55 -2.94 10.90 13.10
N PRO A 56 -1.69 10.45 13.30
CA PRO A 56 -0.61 11.35 13.71
C PRO A 56 -0.11 12.29 12.60
N LYS A 57 -0.25 11.93 11.32
CA LYS A 57 0.38 12.67 10.21
C LYS A 57 -0.58 13.32 9.22
N CYS A 58 -1.80 12.81 9.08
CA CYS A 58 -2.69 13.18 7.98
C CYS A 58 -3.99 13.84 8.46
N LEU A 59 -4.62 13.30 9.52
CA LEU A 59 -5.98 13.67 9.91
C LEU A 59 -6.09 15.06 10.54
N SER A 60 -4.99 15.73 10.88
CA SER A 60 -5.06 17.16 11.28
C SER A 60 -5.57 18.07 10.15
N CYS A 61 -5.37 17.66 8.89
CA CYS A 61 -5.79 18.39 7.69
C CYS A 61 -6.78 17.61 6.81
N HIS A 62 -6.72 16.28 6.81
CA HIS A 62 -7.51 15.40 5.96
C HIS A 62 -8.69 14.73 6.69
N SER A 63 -9.35 15.48 7.58
CA SER A 63 -10.49 15.01 8.36
C SER A 63 -11.64 16.02 8.32
N ALA A 64 -12.87 15.59 8.58
CA ALA A 64 -13.99 16.51 8.74
C ALA A 64 -13.75 17.47 9.91
N ALA A 65 -13.26 16.95 11.05
CA ALA A 65 -12.92 17.76 12.23
C ALA A 65 -11.82 18.80 11.94
N GLY A 66 -10.85 18.46 11.09
CA GLY A 66 -9.77 19.35 10.64
C GLY A 66 -10.20 20.36 9.55
N GLY A 67 -11.50 20.43 9.24
CA GLY A 67 -12.06 21.28 8.19
C GLY A 67 -11.75 20.81 6.77
N ASN A 68 -11.26 19.58 6.62
CA ASN A 68 -10.81 18.98 5.37
C ASN A 68 -9.95 19.92 4.50
N ARG A 69 -9.00 20.61 5.14
CA ARG A 69 -8.10 21.58 4.48
C ARG A 69 -7.27 20.95 3.37
N GLY A 70 -7.05 19.63 3.43
CA GLY A 70 -6.37 18.86 2.40
C GLY A 70 -7.22 18.50 1.18
N GLY A 71 -8.51 18.83 1.18
CA GLY A 71 -9.44 18.59 0.06
C GLY A 71 -9.86 17.13 -0.13
N VAL A 72 -9.45 16.22 0.75
CA VAL A 72 -9.87 14.82 0.78
C VAL A 72 -9.97 14.35 2.24
N ASN A 73 -11.05 13.65 2.56
CA ASN A 73 -11.27 13.07 3.87
C ASN A 73 -10.65 11.67 3.92
N LEU A 74 -9.86 11.35 4.96
CA LEU A 74 -9.20 10.06 5.17
C LEU A 74 -9.64 9.39 6.50
N GLU A 75 -10.73 9.84 7.12
CA GLU A 75 -11.21 9.35 8.42
C GLU A 75 -11.86 7.97 8.35
N SER A 76 -12.13 7.43 7.17
CA SER A 76 -12.75 6.12 7.03
C SER A 76 -11.98 5.27 6.03
N PHE A 77 -12.16 3.95 6.14
CA PHE A 77 -11.57 3.01 5.21
C PHE A 77 -12.03 3.31 3.78
N GLU A 78 -13.34 3.47 3.56
CA GLU A 78 -13.90 3.72 2.22
C GLU A 78 -13.38 5.02 1.61
N ASN A 79 -13.30 6.10 2.40
CA ASN A 79 -12.77 7.37 1.92
C ASN A 79 -11.28 7.28 1.59
N THR A 80 -10.50 6.59 2.43
CA THR A 80 -9.06 6.38 2.20
C THR A 80 -8.85 5.50 0.98
N LYS A 81 -9.61 4.41 0.87
CA LYS A 81 -9.56 3.45 -0.24
C LYS A 81 -9.81 4.13 -1.58
N ALA A 82 -10.79 5.03 -1.64
CA ALA A 82 -11.09 5.83 -2.83
C ALA A 82 -9.96 6.80 -3.24
N GLN A 83 -8.98 7.04 -2.37
CA GLN A 83 -7.89 7.99 -2.60
C GLN A 83 -6.51 7.31 -2.62
N LEU A 84 -6.40 5.98 -2.55
CA LEU A 84 -5.13 5.28 -2.34
C LEU A 84 -4.06 5.64 -3.38
N THR A 85 -4.42 5.72 -4.66
CA THR A 85 -3.48 6.10 -5.73
C THR A 85 -2.86 7.46 -5.46
N ARG A 86 -3.68 8.46 -5.12
CA ARG A 86 -3.23 9.82 -4.82
C ARG A 86 -2.41 9.86 -3.52
N VAL A 87 -2.86 9.15 -2.48
CA VAL A 87 -2.15 9.08 -1.19
C VAL A 87 -0.78 8.42 -1.37
N LYS A 88 -0.71 7.27 -2.04
CA LYS A 88 0.54 6.58 -2.40
C LYS A 88 1.49 7.52 -3.14
N PHE A 89 1.03 8.12 -4.25
CA PHE A 89 1.84 9.03 -5.06
C PHE A 89 2.44 10.18 -4.23
N THR A 90 1.61 10.83 -3.41
CA THR A 90 2.05 11.98 -2.61
C THR A 90 3.00 11.60 -1.48
N ILE A 91 2.88 10.41 -0.89
CA ILE A 91 3.82 9.89 0.13
C ILE A 91 5.15 9.51 -0.51
N GLU A 92 5.14 8.78 -1.64
CA GLU A 92 6.35 8.33 -2.33
C GLU A 92 7.18 9.50 -2.83
N ASN A 93 6.53 10.54 -3.36
CA ASN A 93 7.20 11.77 -3.83
C ASN A 93 7.48 12.79 -2.71
N GLY A 94 7.20 12.46 -1.43
CA GLY A 94 7.47 13.35 -0.30
C GLY A 94 6.67 14.66 -0.33
N LEU A 95 5.55 14.70 -1.05
CA LEU A 95 4.67 15.87 -1.15
C LEU A 95 3.77 16.03 0.08
N MET A 96 3.56 14.92 0.81
CA MET A 96 2.77 14.87 2.02
C MET A 96 3.49 14.09 3.13
N PRO A 97 3.28 14.49 4.41
CA PRO A 97 2.52 15.65 4.84
C PRO A 97 3.25 16.97 4.57
N LYS A 98 2.48 18.06 4.39
CA LYS A 98 3.05 19.41 4.23
C LYS A 98 3.58 19.93 5.57
N ALA A 99 4.60 20.78 5.49
CA ALA A 99 5.07 21.55 6.63
C ALA A 99 3.90 22.30 7.32
N PRO A 100 3.89 22.41 8.65
CA PRO A 100 4.99 22.06 9.57
C PRO A 100 4.97 20.59 10.03
N VAL A 101 4.05 19.75 9.56
CA VAL A 101 4.00 18.34 9.97
C VAL A 101 5.25 17.63 9.44
N PRO A 102 6.03 16.94 10.29
CA PRO A 102 7.21 16.22 9.84
C PRO A 102 6.86 15.15 8.80
N PRO A 103 7.71 14.95 7.77
CA PRO A 103 7.50 13.91 6.77
C PRO A 103 7.39 12.52 7.43
N LEU A 104 6.80 11.56 6.71
CA LEU A 104 6.80 10.16 7.15
C LEU A 104 8.24 9.65 7.23
N SER A 105 8.55 8.90 8.28
CA SER A 105 9.80 8.15 8.35
C SER A 105 9.83 7.05 7.29
N GLN A 106 11.01 6.49 7.00
CA GLN A 106 11.12 5.38 6.07
C GLN A 106 10.31 4.16 6.54
N ASP A 107 10.32 3.86 7.85
CA ASP A 107 9.53 2.77 8.41
C ASP A 107 8.02 2.97 8.21
N GLN A 108 7.52 4.20 8.40
CA GLN A 108 6.11 4.50 8.13
C GLN A 108 5.76 4.33 6.65
N LYS A 109 6.65 4.72 5.73
CA LYS A 109 6.46 4.46 4.30
C LYS A 109 6.43 2.97 4.00
N ASN A 110 7.32 2.18 4.62
CA ASN A 110 7.38 0.73 4.44
C ASN A 110 6.11 0.05 4.97
N ILE A 111 5.60 0.46 6.13
CA ILE A 111 4.34 -0.02 6.71
C ILE A 111 3.17 0.30 5.78
N PHE A 112 3.08 1.53 5.28
CA PHE A 112 2.03 1.92 4.33
C PHE A 112 2.12 1.10 3.02
N ALA A 113 3.33 0.94 2.48
CA ALA A 113 3.56 0.14 1.28
C ALA A 113 3.21 -1.34 1.49
N SER A 114 3.57 -1.94 2.63
CA SER A 114 3.22 -3.33 2.95
C SER A 114 1.71 -3.51 3.03
N TRP A 115 0.98 -2.60 3.68
CA TRP A 115 -0.50 -2.64 3.69
C TRP A 115 -1.10 -2.52 2.29
N LEU A 116 -0.58 -1.61 1.45
CA LEU A 116 -1.02 -1.51 0.05
C LEU A 116 -0.75 -2.78 -0.74
N ASN A 117 0.44 -3.39 -0.56
CA ASN A 117 0.82 -4.64 -1.21
C ASN A 117 -0.11 -5.78 -0.81
N GLN A 118 -0.58 -5.81 0.44
CA GLN A 118 -1.58 -6.77 0.93
C GLN A 118 -3.00 -6.52 0.38
N GLY A 119 -3.19 -5.53 -0.50
CA GLY A 119 -4.47 -5.18 -1.09
C GLY A 119 -5.27 -4.17 -0.25
N ALA A 120 -4.61 -3.48 0.68
CA ALA A 120 -5.20 -2.54 1.61
C ALA A 120 -6.42 -3.14 2.34
N PRO A 121 -6.27 -4.27 3.06
CA PRO A 121 -7.39 -4.91 3.72
C PRO A 121 -7.94 -4.01 4.84
N LYS A 122 -9.26 -4.02 4.99
CA LYS A 122 -9.97 -3.26 6.03
C LYS A 122 -9.75 -3.90 7.41
N ASP A 123 -9.90 -5.22 7.43
CA ASP A 123 -9.98 -6.08 8.60
C ASP A 123 -9.68 -7.54 8.21
N GLN A 124 -9.60 -8.44 9.19
CA GLN A 124 -9.34 -9.86 8.96
C GLN A 124 -10.41 -10.54 8.07
N GLN A 125 -11.67 -10.12 8.15
CA GLN A 125 -12.76 -10.70 7.36
C GLN A 125 -12.58 -10.40 5.87
N SER A 126 -12.03 -9.22 5.54
CA SER A 126 -11.72 -8.86 4.16
C SER A 126 -10.70 -9.78 3.48
N LEU A 127 -9.86 -10.48 4.26
CA LEU A 127 -8.94 -11.50 3.75
C LEU A 127 -9.63 -12.86 3.57
N GLN A 128 -10.54 -13.22 4.46
CA GLN A 128 -11.28 -14.50 4.42
C GLN A 128 -12.23 -14.59 3.22
N ASN A 129 -12.74 -13.45 2.74
CA ASN A 129 -13.58 -13.38 1.55
C ASN A 129 -12.82 -13.62 0.23
N CYS A 130 -11.48 -13.66 0.26
CA CYS A 130 -10.69 -14.07 -0.90
C CYS A 130 -10.53 -15.61 -0.98
N SER A 131 -10.81 -16.35 0.09
CA SER A 131 -10.63 -17.81 0.17
C SER A 131 -11.94 -18.61 0.17
N ALA A 132 -13.10 -17.96 0.28
CA ALA A 132 -14.40 -18.64 0.46
C ALA A 132 -15.25 -18.78 -0.82
N GLY A 133 -14.70 -18.43 -1.99
CA GLY A 133 -15.39 -18.44 -3.28
C GLY A 133 -15.29 -19.76 -4.05
N SER A 134 -15.41 -20.92 -3.42
CA SER A 134 -15.54 -22.20 -4.13
C SER A 134 -16.68 -23.01 -3.54
N ASN A 135 -17.90 -22.70 -3.97
CA ASN A 135 -19.05 -23.59 -3.95
C ASN A 135 -20.10 -23.05 -4.93
N GLY A 136 -19.89 -23.34 -6.22
CA GLY A 136 -20.83 -23.04 -7.29
C GLY A 136 -20.64 -24.05 -8.41
N GLY A 137 -21.30 -25.20 -8.30
CA GLY A 137 -21.26 -26.29 -9.27
C GLY A 137 -21.82 -25.86 -10.63
N GLY A 138 -20.97 -26.02 -11.65
CA GLY A 138 -21.29 -25.89 -13.07
C GLY A 138 -20.12 -26.49 -13.84
N GLU A 139 -20.23 -27.78 -14.15
CA GLU A 139 -19.17 -28.60 -14.73
C GLU A 139 -18.64 -28.01 -16.04
N THR A 140 -17.40 -27.52 -16.00
CA THR A 140 -16.45 -27.52 -17.12
C THR A 140 -15.14 -28.13 -16.62
N PRO A 141 -14.35 -28.80 -17.50
CA PRO A 141 -13.21 -29.63 -17.08
C PRO A 141 -12.12 -28.81 -16.35
N PRO A 142 -11.36 -29.42 -15.43
CA PRO A 142 -10.50 -28.71 -14.50
C PRO A 142 -9.20 -28.29 -15.16
N VAL A 143 -9.03 -26.99 -15.38
CA VAL A 143 -7.68 -26.40 -15.49
C VAL A 143 -7.37 -25.81 -14.12
N THR A 144 -7.04 -26.66 -13.16
CA THR A 144 -6.53 -26.23 -11.85
C THR A 144 -5.09 -25.77 -12.00
N ASP A 145 -4.92 -24.62 -12.64
CA ASP A 145 -3.70 -23.84 -12.67
C ASP A 145 -4.03 -22.48 -12.04
N GLU A 146 -4.78 -22.48 -10.95
CA GLU A 146 -5.11 -21.29 -10.19
C GLU A 146 -3.96 -21.01 -9.22
N LEU A 147 -3.44 -19.79 -9.24
CA LEU A 147 -2.45 -19.34 -8.27
C LEU A 147 -3.13 -19.37 -6.90
N ASN A 148 -2.80 -20.33 -6.06
CA ASN A 148 -3.44 -20.55 -4.75
C ASN A 148 -2.55 -20.14 -3.56
N LYS A 149 -1.28 -19.85 -3.82
CA LYS A 149 -0.32 -19.32 -2.86
C LYS A 149 0.69 -18.41 -3.57
N MET A 150 1.30 -17.50 -2.82
CA MET A 150 2.41 -16.70 -3.34
C MET A 150 3.65 -17.58 -3.56
N PRO A 151 4.30 -17.53 -4.73
CA PRO A 151 5.59 -18.18 -4.96
C PRO A 151 6.73 -17.49 -4.21
N SER A 152 7.84 -18.18 -4.00
CA SER A 152 9.04 -17.58 -3.42
C SER A 152 9.66 -16.55 -4.38
N ASP A 153 10.46 -15.62 -3.86
CA ASP A 153 11.07 -14.56 -4.68
C ASP A 153 11.94 -15.11 -5.81
N GLU A 154 12.62 -16.23 -5.59
CA GLU A 154 13.45 -16.91 -6.58
C GLU A 154 12.65 -17.53 -7.72
N GLU A 155 11.37 -17.84 -7.48
CA GLU A 155 10.45 -18.37 -8.49
C GLU A 155 9.75 -17.27 -9.28
N ILE A 156 9.71 -16.04 -8.74
CA ILE A 156 9.02 -14.92 -9.37
C ILE A 156 9.86 -14.38 -10.51
N ASN A 157 9.36 -14.59 -11.73
CA ASN A 157 9.95 -14.12 -12.97
C ASN A 157 8.85 -13.78 -14.00
N TYR A 158 9.23 -13.29 -15.17
CA TYR A 158 8.27 -12.87 -16.19
C TYR A 158 7.42 -14.03 -16.68
N ALA A 159 8.00 -15.23 -16.86
CA ALA A 159 7.25 -16.40 -17.32
C ALA A 159 6.09 -16.73 -16.36
N LEU A 160 6.32 -16.64 -15.05
CA LEU A 160 5.31 -16.84 -14.02
C LEU A 160 4.23 -15.76 -14.06
N VAL A 161 4.61 -14.47 -14.11
CA VAL A 161 3.67 -13.35 -14.17
C VAL A 161 2.85 -13.40 -15.46
N ASN A 162 3.48 -13.69 -16.59
CA ASN A 162 2.78 -13.85 -17.86
C ASN A 162 1.74 -14.98 -17.80
N LYS A 163 2.12 -16.14 -17.23
CA LYS A 163 1.25 -17.30 -17.10
C LYS A 163 -0.01 -17.02 -16.26
N TYR A 164 0.14 -16.32 -15.13
CA TYR A 164 -0.97 -16.09 -14.21
C TYR A 164 -1.71 -14.77 -14.48
N ILE A 165 -1.06 -13.79 -15.12
CA ILE A 165 -1.61 -12.43 -15.26
C ILE A 165 -1.78 -12.05 -16.72
N PHE A 166 -0.69 -11.79 -17.44
CA PHE A 166 -0.79 -11.15 -18.77
C PHE A 166 -1.51 -12.04 -19.79
N SER A 167 -1.19 -13.34 -19.85
CA SER A 167 -1.83 -14.29 -20.77
C SER A 167 -3.33 -14.45 -20.50
N ARG A 168 -3.76 -14.36 -19.23
CA ARG A 168 -5.16 -14.59 -18.83
C ARG A 168 -6.02 -13.34 -18.97
N HIS A 169 -5.48 -12.21 -18.52
CA HIS A 169 -6.26 -11.01 -18.29
C HIS A 169 -6.04 -9.94 -19.35
N CYS A 170 -4.85 -9.86 -19.95
CA CYS A 170 -4.40 -8.67 -20.68
C CYS A 170 -4.24 -8.92 -22.18
N THR A 171 -3.54 -9.98 -22.57
CA THR A 171 -3.12 -10.25 -23.96
C THR A 171 -4.29 -10.52 -24.90
N ALA A 172 -5.50 -10.80 -24.42
CA ALA A 172 -6.67 -10.88 -25.30
C ALA A 172 -6.97 -9.56 -26.03
N CYS A 173 -6.53 -8.41 -25.48
CA CYS A 173 -6.68 -7.08 -26.08
C CYS A 173 -5.33 -6.40 -26.33
N HIS A 174 -4.34 -6.64 -25.48
CA HIS A 174 -3.00 -6.03 -25.53
C HIS A 174 -1.98 -6.97 -26.17
N SER A 175 -2.27 -7.43 -27.38
CA SER A 175 -1.38 -8.26 -28.20
C SER A 175 -1.55 -7.92 -29.67
N ASP A 176 -0.63 -8.36 -30.52
CA ASP A 176 -0.78 -8.20 -31.97
C ASP A 176 -2.06 -8.86 -32.47
N ALA A 177 -2.40 -10.03 -31.92
CA ALA A 177 -3.66 -10.73 -32.21
C ALA A 177 -4.90 -9.99 -31.64
N GLY A 178 -4.76 -9.34 -30.49
CA GLY A 178 -5.78 -8.55 -29.80
C GLY A 178 -5.94 -7.13 -30.34
N GLY A 179 -5.17 -6.76 -31.38
CA GLY A 179 -5.22 -5.45 -32.03
C GLY A 179 -4.54 -4.33 -31.23
N ASN A 180 -3.71 -4.66 -30.23
CA ASN A 180 -2.98 -3.72 -29.38
C ASN A 180 -3.87 -2.58 -28.87
N SER A 181 -4.98 -2.95 -28.22
CA SER A 181 -5.91 -1.99 -27.62
C SER A 181 -5.15 -1.03 -26.70
N GLY A 182 -5.46 0.26 -26.77
CA GLY A 182 -4.70 1.28 -26.03
C GLY A 182 -3.26 1.50 -26.53
N ARG A 183 -2.91 0.97 -27.72
CA ARG A 183 -1.56 1.04 -28.33
C ARG A 183 -0.47 0.31 -27.53
N LEU A 184 -0.88 -0.65 -26.71
CA LEU A 184 -0.01 -1.39 -25.81
C LEU A 184 0.04 -2.87 -26.24
N ASN A 185 1.25 -3.43 -26.37
CA ASN A 185 1.49 -4.86 -26.58
C ASN A 185 2.15 -5.44 -25.32
N LEU A 186 1.57 -6.49 -24.73
CA LEU A 186 2.02 -7.14 -23.50
C LEU A 186 2.47 -8.60 -23.73
N GLU A 187 2.80 -9.00 -24.97
CA GLU A 187 3.18 -10.37 -25.33
C GLU A 187 4.63 -10.71 -25.01
N THR A 188 5.49 -9.69 -24.83
CA THR A 188 6.92 -9.90 -24.60
C THR A 188 7.38 -9.22 -23.32
N TYR A 189 8.42 -9.77 -22.71
CA TYR A 189 9.04 -9.20 -21.52
C TYR A 189 9.41 -7.72 -21.71
N PHE A 190 10.12 -7.39 -22.78
CA PHE A 190 10.60 -6.02 -23.00
C PHE A 190 9.45 -5.03 -23.17
N ALA A 191 8.42 -5.39 -23.93
CA ALA A 191 7.26 -4.53 -24.11
C ALA A 191 6.48 -4.30 -22.79
N VAL A 192 6.38 -5.33 -21.95
CA VAL A 192 5.77 -5.19 -20.61
C VAL A 192 6.65 -4.34 -19.70
N ALA A 193 7.97 -4.57 -19.70
CA ALA A 193 8.90 -3.89 -18.81
C ALA A 193 8.96 -2.38 -19.09
N ASP A 194 8.93 -1.99 -20.37
CA ASP A 194 8.91 -0.57 -20.78
C ASP A 194 7.63 0.14 -20.32
N GLU A 195 6.53 -0.59 -20.18
CA GLU A 195 5.18 -0.05 -19.94
C GLU A 195 4.64 -0.39 -18.53
N ILE A 196 5.49 -0.93 -17.65
CA ILE A 196 5.06 -1.50 -16.37
C ILE A 196 4.46 -0.46 -15.43
N GLY A 197 4.86 0.80 -15.55
CA GLY A 197 4.29 1.92 -14.79
C GLY A 197 2.80 2.11 -15.07
N ASP A 198 2.45 2.18 -16.36
CA ASP A 198 1.07 2.35 -16.82
C ASP A 198 0.22 1.12 -16.49
N VAL A 199 0.77 -0.08 -16.68
CA VAL A 199 0.12 -1.34 -16.29
C VAL A 199 -0.18 -1.37 -14.79
N GLN A 200 0.80 -0.99 -13.95
CA GLN A 200 0.60 -0.93 -12.50
C GLN A 200 -0.46 0.10 -12.12
N GLU A 201 -0.46 1.27 -12.77
CA GLU A 201 -1.45 2.31 -12.53
C GLU A 201 -2.87 1.82 -12.82
N GLU A 202 -3.13 1.28 -14.01
CA GLU A 202 -4.44 0.79 -14.43
C GLU A 202 -4.95 -0.36 -13.52
N ILE A 203 -4.06 -1.27 -13.13
CA ILE A 203 -4.41 -2.36 -12.21
C ILE A 203 -4.70 -1.83 -10.79
N SER A 204 -3.98 -0.79 -10.34
CA SER A 204 -4.20 -0.15 -9.05
C SER A 204 -5.55 0.59 -9.00
N GLN A 205 -5.95 1.21 -10.12
CA GLN A 205 -7.24 1.87 -10.28
C GLN A 205 -8.39 0.88 -10.53
N ASN A 206 -8.07 -0.41 -10.70
CA ASN A 206 -9.04 -1.45 -11.03
C ASN A 206 -9.79 -1.17 -12.34
N SER A 207 -9.21 -0.40 -13.26
CA SER A 207 -9.75 -0.09 -14.58
C SER A 207 -9.55 -1.26 -15.55
N MET A 208 -8.46 -2.02 -15.40
CA MET A 208 -8.12 -3.17 -16.23
C MET A 208 -8.20 -4.52 -15.49
N PRO A 209 -8.67 -5.59 -16.16
CA PRO A 209 -9.28 -5.61 -17.49
C PRO A 209 -10.65 -4.91 -17.50
N PRO A 210 -11.12 -4.34 -18.62
CA PRO A 210 -12.41 -3.65 -18.66
C PRO A 210 -13.56 -4.65 -18.47
N GLY A 211 -14.67 -4.18 -17.90
CA GLY A 211 -15.87 -5.00 -17.76
C GLY A 211 -16.40 -5.47 -19.12
N PRO A 212 -16.98 -6.67 -19.23
CA PRO A 212 -17.39 -7.58 -18.15
C PRO A 212 -16.31 -8.58 -17.71
N ARG A 213 -15.05 -8.42 -18.16
CA ARG A 213 -13.99 -9.39 -17.81
C ARG A 213 -13.71 -9.36 -16.31
N PRO A 214 -13.39 -10.52 -15.69
CA PRO A 214 -12.96 -10.57 -14.30
C PRO A 214 -11.74 -9.66 -14.08
N LYS A 215 -11.73 -8.97 -12.94
CA LYS A 215 -10.54 -8.23 -12.48
C LYS A 215 -9.52 -9.20 -11.91
N LEU A 216 -8.26 -8.75 -11.84
CA LEU A 216 -7.22 -9.50 -11.13
C LEU A 216 -7.65 -9.69 -9.67
N SER A 217 -7.46 -10.90 -9.18
CA SER A 217 -7.57 -11.25 -7.77
C SER A 217 -6.52 -10.51 -6.93
N SER A 218 -6.72 -10.48 -5.61
CA SER A 218 -5.75 -9.91 -4.69
C SER A 218 -4.37 -10.58 -4.79
N LEU A 219 -4.33 -11.90 -4.98
CA LEU A 219 -3.08 -12.66 -5.08
C LEU A 219 -2.33 -12.40 -6.40
N GLU A 220 -3.06 -12.26 -7.52
CA GLU A 220 -2.45 -11.85 -8.80
C GLU A 220 -1.88 -10.44 -8.72
N LYS A 221 -2.60 -9.49 -8.11
CA LYS A 221 -2.07 -8.13 -7.87
C LYS A 221 -0.81 -8.15 -7.01
N GLN A 222 -0.79 -8.98 -5.98
CA GLN A 222 0.39 -9.17 -5.14
C GLN A 222 1.57 -9.74 -5.94
N LEU A 223 1.34 -10.77 -6.78
CA LEU A 223 2.37 -11.36 -7.63
C LEU A 223 2.96 -10.33 -8.58
N LEU A 224 2.12 -9.51 -9.24
CA LEU A 224 2.59 -8.44 -10.12
C LEU A 224 3.44 -7.41 -9.37
N ASN A 225 2.95 -6.92 -8.23
CA ASN A 225 3.67 -5.94 -7.42
C ASN A 225 5.00 -6.50 -6.90
N ARG A 226 5.04 -7.78 -6.53
CA ARG A 226 6.26 -8.42 -6.05
C ARG A 226 7.29 -8.55 -7.17
N TRP A 227 6.87 -8.96 -8.37
CA TRP A 227 7.74 -9.00 -9.55
C TRP A 227 8.34 -7.62 -9.89
N ILE A 228 7.54 -6.55 -9.78
CA ILE A 228 8.01 -5.16 -9.95
C ILE A 228 9.06 -4.80 -8.90
N GLN A 229 8.83 -5.14 -7.62
CA GLN A 229 9.76 -4.85 -6.53
C GLN A 229 11.10 -5.59 -6.66
N LEU A 230 11.10 -6.80 -7.24
CA LEU A 230 12.31 -7.58 -7.51
C LEU A 230 13.12 -7.06 -8.71
N GLY A 231 12.68 -5.97 -9.36
CA GLY A 231 13.36 -5.40 -10.51
C GLY A 231 13.04 -6.10 -11.83
N LEU A 232 11.83 -6.66 -11.95
CA LEU A 232 11.32 -7.32 -13.16
C LEU A 232 12.21 -8.49 -13.64
N PRO A 233 12.56 -9.47 -12.77
CA PRO A 233 13.33 -10.63 -13.22
C PRO A 233 12.62 -11.33 -14.39
N ASN A 234 13.34 -11.62 -15.47
CA ASN A 234 12.79 -12.26 -16.67
C ASN A 234 12.65 -13.78 -16.49
#